data_AF-A0A1S6XNY8-F1
#
_entry.id   AF-A0A1S6XNY8-F1
#
_cell.length_a   1.000
_cell.length_b   1.000
_cell.length_c   1.000
_cell.angle_alpha   90.00
_cell.angle_beta   90.00
_cell.angle_gamma   90.00
#
_symmetry.space_group_name_H-M   'P 1'
#
loop_
_entity.id
_entity.type
_entity.pdbx_description
1 polymer ?
#
loop_
_entity_poly.entity_id
_entity_poly.type
_entity_poly.pdbx_seq_one_letter_code
_entity_poly.pdbx_strand_id
1 'polypeptide(L)' 'MRVNYKFQRLFIQQPLSLNREIEIEGAQVSYLVHVLRMKEGAQILLFNGQDGEWLAKITAIKKSL' A
#
# COMPACT_ATOMS: atom_id res chain seq x y z
N MET A 1 9.40 -3.32 -20.56
CA MET A 1 8.68 -2.70 -19.43
C MET A 1 7.64 -3.68 -18.91
N ARG A 2 7.88 -4.34 -17.76
CA ARG A 2 6.85 -5.17 -17.12
C ARG A 2 5.95 -4.25 -16.34
N VAL A 3 4.78 -3.94 -16.87
CA VAL A 3 3.79 -3.19 -16.13
C VAL A 3 3.06 -4.19 -15.23
N ASN A 4 3.19 -4.04 -13.92
CA ASN A 4 2.55 -4.90 -12.93
C ASN A 4 1.06 -4.51 -12.79
N TYR A 5 0.27 -4.74 -13.85
CA TYR A 5 -1.18 -4.45 -13.86
C TYR A 5 -1.97 -5.27 -12.82
N LYS A 6 -1.34 -6.27 -12.19
CA LYS A 6 -1.99 -7.18 -11.24
C LYS A 6 -2.10 -6.60 -9.83
N PHE A 7 -1.35 -5.55 -9.50
CA PHE A 7 -1.32 -5.02 -8.14
C PHE A 7 -1.95 -3.63 -8.08
N GLN A 8 -2.71 -3.39 -7.02
CA GLN A 8 -3.22 -2.06 -6.72
C GLN A 8 -2.04 -1.11 -6.45
N ARG A 9 -2.09 0.08 -7.03
CA ARG A 9 -1.10 1.14 -6.79
C ARG A 9 -1.66 2.12 -5.78
N LEU A 10 -0.86 2.45 -4.77
CA LEU A 10 -1.17 3.46 -3.76
C LEU A 10 -0.05 4.51 -3.74
N PHE A 11 -0.46 5.77 -3.94
CA PHE A 11 0.44 6.90 -3.75
C PHE A 11 0.57 7.23 -2.27
N ILE A 12 1.81 7.42 -1.81
CA ILE A 12 2.12 7.91 -0.47
C ILE A 12 3.14 9.05 -0.55
N GLN A 13 3.14 9.94 0.44
CA GLN A 13 4.13 11.02 0.53
C GLN A 13 5.40 10.64 1.31
N GLN A 14 5.43 9.44 1.87
CA GLN A 14 6.50 8.98 2.74
C GLN A 14 7.67 8.43 1.89
N PRO A 15 8.94 8.61 2.31
CA PRO A 15 10.09 8.02 1.63
C PRO A 15 10.05 6.50 1.71
N LEU A 16 10.36 5.85 0.58
CA LEU A 16 10.32 4.39 0.44
C LEU A 16 11.72 3.80 0.59
N SER A 17 11.83 2.73 1.38
CA SER A 17 13.07 1.96 1.50
C SER A 17 12.77 0.50 1.80
N LEU A 18 13.73 -0.38 1.49
CA LEU A 18 13.60 -1.80 1.74
C LEU A 18 13.35 -2.09 3.23
N ASN A 19 12.46 -3.04 3.52
CA ASN A 19 12.08 -3.50 4.87
C ASN A 19 11.53 -2.41 5.81
N ARG A 20 11.10 -1.26 5.26
CA ARG A 20 10.44 -0.22 6.04
C ARG A 20 8.95 -0.50 6.18
N GLU A 21 8.46 -0.43 7.41
CA GLU A 21 7.02 -0.39 7.67
C GLU A 21 6.48 1.04 7.48
N ILE A 22 5.29 1.11 6.89
CA ILE A 22 4.62 2.36 6.54
C ILE A 22 3.21 2.27 7.07
N GLU A 23 2.86 3.22 7.92
CA GLU A 23 1.50 3.36 8.42
C GLU A 23 0.68 4.16 7.40
N ILE A 24 -0.49 3.60 7.07
CA ILE A 24 -1.49 4.21 6.20
C ILE A 24 -2.73 4.41 7.04
N GLU A 25 -3.31 5.59 6.96
CA GLU A 25 -4.46 5.99 7.78
C GLU A 25 -5.56 6.65 6.95
N GLY A 26 -6.72 6.84 7.57
CA GLY A 26 -7.83 7.60 7.00
C GLY A 26 -8.42 6.97 5.73
N ALA A 27 -8.75 7.83 4.77
CA ALA A 27 -9.53 7.44 3.58
C ALA A 27 -8.84 6.37 2.72
N GLN A 28 -7.50 6.33 2.69
CA GLN A 28 -6.75 5.33 1.95
C GLN A 28 -6.96 3.92 2.52
N VAL A 29 -6.99 3.78 3.85
CA VAL A 29 -7.30 2.50 4.52
C VAL A 29 -8.71 2.05 4.17
N SER A 30 -9.69 2.94 4.30
CA SER A 30 -11.08 2.62 3.99
C SER A 30 -11.26 2.16 2.55
N TYR A 31 -10.57 2.82 1.61
CA TYR A 31 -10.59 2.41 0.21
C TYR A 31 -9.96 1.03 0.01
N LEU A 32 -8.77 0.77 0.55
CA LEU A 32 -8.11 -0.53 0.42
C LEU A 32 -8.94 -1.67 1.07
N VAL A 33 -9.41 -1.47 2.30
CA VAL A 33 -10.01 -2.54 3.10
C VAL A 33 -11.49 -2.75 2.79
N HIS A 34 -12.27 -1.68 2.61
CA HIS A 34 -13.72 -1.80 2.46
C HIS A 34 -14.13 -1.82 0.99
N VAL A 35 -13.54 -0.96 0.16
CA VAL A 35 -13.90 -0.87 -1.27
C VAL A 35 -13.21 -1.98 -2.07
N LEU A 36 -11.89 -2.08 -1.95
CA LEU A 36 -11.11 -3.11 -2.66
C LEU A 36 -11.07 -4.45 -1.94
N ARG A 37 -11.61 -4.53 -0.72
CA ARG A 37 -11.71 -5.76 0.09
C ARG A 37 -10.36 -6.42 0.34
N MET A 38 -9.29 -5.63 0.42
CA MET A 38 -7.96 -6.12 0.72
C MET A 38 -7.87 -6.60 2.17
N LYS A 39 -7.05 -7.63 2.38
CA LYS A 39 -6.82 -8.26 3.68
C LYS A 39 -5.33 -8.25 4.00
N GLU A 40 -5.00 -8.54 5.26
CA GLU A 40 -3.63 -8.89 5.63
C GLU A 40 -3.10 -9.98 4.70
N GLY A 41 -1.85 -9.81 4.27
CA GLY A 41 -1.22 -10.64 3.27
C GLY A 41 -1.36 -10.17 1.83
N ALA A 42 -2.31 -9.27 1.53
CA ALA A 42 -2.44 -8.70 0.19
C ALA A 42 -1.19 -7.88 -0.19
N GLN A 43 -0.83 -7.95 -1.47
CA GLN A 43 0.29 -7.20 -2.02
C GLN A 43 -0.20 -6.00 -2.82
N ILE A 44 0.45 -4.86 -2.63
CA ILE A 44 0.18 -3.60 -3.34
C ILE A 44 1.50 -2.98 -3.79
N LEU A 45 1.42 -2.06 -4.75
CA LEU A 45 2.55 -1.23 -5.15
C LEU A 45 2.44 0.13 -4.46
N LEU A 46 3.43 0.48 -3.65
CA LEU A 46 3.61 1.83 -3.12
C LEU A 46 4.47 2.65 -4.07
N PHE A 47 4.15 3.91 -4.23
CA PHE A 47 4.98 4.86 -4.96
C PHE A 47 4.82 6.27 -4.39
N ASN A 48 5.86 7.09 -4.51
CA ASN A 48 5.86 8.47 -4.02
C ASN A 48 6.33 9.49 -5.07
N GLY A 49 6.49 9.05 -6.32
CA GLY A 49 6.95 9.89 -7.43
C GLY A 49 8.45 10.17 -7.46
N GLN A 50 9.22 9.70 -6.49
CA GLN A 50 10.67 9.93 -6.40
C GLN A 50 11.45 8.61 -6.34
N ASP A 51 11.05 7.68 -5.46
CA ASP A 51 11.78 6.43 -5.20
C ASP A 51 11.38 5.27 -6.14
N GLY A 52 10.50 5.53 -7.11
CA GLY A 52 9.93 4.52 -7.98
C GLY A 52 8.78 3.72 -7.33
N GLU A 53 8.53 2.51 -7.83
CA GLU A 53 7.47 1.63 -7.35
C GLU A 53 8.04 0.48 -6.52
N TRP A 54 7.41 0.23 -5.37
CA TRP A 54 7.84 -0.75 -4.40
C TRP A 54 6.71 -1.73 -4.08
N LEU A 55 7.00 -3.03 -4.17
CA LEU A 55 6.06 -4.06 -3.76
C LEU A 55 6.00 -4.10 -2.23
N ALA A 56 4.83 -3.84 -1.67
CA ALA A 56 4.55 -3.93 -0.25
C ALA A 56 3.52 -5.01 0.03
N LYS A 57 3.52 -5.51 1.26
CA LYS A 57 2.55 -6.46 1.78
C LYS A 57 1.82 -5.82 2.96
N ILE A 58 0.50 -5.89 2.99
CA ILE A 58 -0.27 -5.46 4.16
C ILE A 58 0.01 -6.45 5.29
N THR A 59 0.67 -5.98 6.35
CA THR A 59 1.07 -6.83 7.49
C THR A 59 0.03 -6.87 8.60
N ALA A 60 -0.67 -5.75 8.83
CA ALA A 60 -1.73 -5.65 9.84
C ALA A 60 -2.82 -4.67 9.39
N ILE A 61 -4.08 -4.95 9.76
CA ILE A 61 -5.19 -3.99 9.62
C ILE A 61 -5.79 -3.76 11.00
N LYS A 62 -5.58 -2.56 11.56
CA LYS A 62 -6.14 -2.17 12.85
C LYS A 62 -7.42 -1.36 12.62
N LYS A 63 -8.47 -1.64 13.40
CA LYS A 63 -9.63 -0.75 13.49
C LYS A 63 -9.32 0.34 14.50
N SER A 64 -9.60 1.59 14.15
CA SER A 64 -9.76 2.63 15.18
C SER A 64 -10.94 2.23 16.05
N LEU A 65 -10.72 2.21 17.36
CA LEU A 65 -11.78 2.10 18.37
C LEU A 65 -12.67 3.35 18.34
#